data_AF-A0A956H110-F1
#
_entry.id   AF-A0A956H110-F1
#
_cell.length_a   1.000
_cell.length_b   1.000
_cell.length_c   1.000
_cell.angle_alpha   90.00
_cell.angle_beta   90.00
_cell.angle_gamma   90.00
#
_symmetry.space_group_name_H-M   'P 1'
#
loop_
_entity.id
_entity.type
_entity.pdbx_description
1 polymer ?
#
loop_
_entity_poly.entity_id
_entity_poly.type
_entity_poly.pdbx_seq_one_letter_code
_entity_poly.pdbx_strand_id
1 'polypeptide(L)'
;MRWSLACILLFACEPQREAVEPAPEPPARAATAAAEEQTPEPAAPEPEPSSHLRDVDCVYLQPLGDVSAETTQIVRDALAETYGVELRVGPHRELPEDAYYTPRKRYRAEILLDHLDGWLPDDCDRIVGITHEDISTTKEPHQDWGILGLGNMPGKSCVVSSFRVRKKLR
;
A
#
# COMPACT_ATOMS: atom_id res chain seq x y z
N MET A 1 18.48 -54.22 -32.83
CA MET A 1 19.93 -54.43 -32.66
C MET A 1 20.40 -53.69 -31.41
N ARG A 2 20.97 -54.45 -30.47
CA ARG A 2 22.05 -54.13 -29.51
C ARG A 2 21.78 -53.15 -28.34
N TRP A 3 21.84 -53.74 -27.16
CA TRP A 3 21.97 -53.16 -25.81
C TRP A 3 23.35 -52.53 -25.52
N SER A 4 23.41 -51.62 -24.54
CA SER A 4 24.36 -51.51 -23.39
C SER A 4 24.06 -50.16 -22.70
N LEU A 5 23.69 -49.97 -21.44
CA LEU A 5 24.05 -50.52 -20.12
C LEU A 5 25.48 -50.17 -19.64
N ALA A 6 25.53 -49.68 -18.39
CA ALA A 6 26.66 -49.33 -17.50
C ALA A 6 27.19 -47.87 -17.62
N CYS A 7 27.31 -47.01 -16.60
CA CYS A 7 27.48 -47.05 -15.12
C CYS A 7 28.84 -46.39 -14.75
N ILE A 8 28.87 -45.63 -13.62
CA ILE A 8 30.03 -45.40 -12.69
C ILE A 8 31.07 -44.33 -13.19
N LEU A 9 31.55 -43.28 -12.50
CA LEU A 9 31.69 -42.76 -11.11
C LEU A 9 31.59 -41.21 -11.12
N LEU A 10 30.95 -40.49 -10.18
CA LEU A 10 31.31 -40.14 -8.79
C LEU A 10 32.73 -39.53 -8.61
N PHE A 11 32.80 -38.21 -8.46
CA PHE A 11 33.90 -37.50 -7.79
C PHE A 11 33.35 -36.67 -6.64
N ALA A 12 33.94 -36.91 -5.47
CA ALA A 12 33.59 -36.35 -4.18
C ALA A 12 34.08 -34.90 -4.02
N CYS A 13 33.28 -34.08 -3.35
CA CYS A 13 33.75 -32.90 -2.62
C CYS A 13 32.82 -32.71 -1.43
N GLU A 14 33.17 -33.33 -0.30
CA GLU A 14 32.58 -33.09 1.01
C GLU A 14 33.13 -31.78 1.61
N PRO A 15 32.27 -30.84 2.01
CA PRO A 15 32.56 -29.96 3.13
C PRO A 15 31.92 -30.55 4.40
N GLN A 16 32.77 -30.61 5.43
CA GLN A 16 32.52 -31.21 6.75
C GLN A 16 31.25 -30.67 7.42
N ARG A 17 30.48 -31.58 8.01
CA ARG A 17 29.44 -31.30 8.99
C ARG A 17 30.10 -31.00 10.34
N GLU A 18 30.11 -29.75 10.74
CA GLU A 18 30.32 -29.39 12.15
C GLU A 18 28.95 -29.43 12.84
N ALA A 19 28.77 -30.41 13.73
CA ALA A 19 27.60 -30.52 14.58
C ALA A 19 27.69 -29.44 15.68
N VAL A 20 26.75 -28.49 15.68
CA VAL A 20 26.59 -27.55 16.79
C VAL A 20 25.63 -28.21 17.79
N GLU A 21 26.17 -28.57 18.96
CA GLU A 21 25.42 -29.07 20.11
C GLU A 21 24.35 -28.07 20.58
N PRO A 22 23.18 -28.53 21.05
CA PRO A 22 22.15 -27.65 21.58
C PRO A 22 22.56 -27.06 22.93
N ALA A 23 22.45 -25.73 23.04
CA ALA A 23 22.69 -24.99 24.28
C ALA A 23 21.62 -25.34 25.35
N PRO A 24 22.01 -25.49 26.63
CA PRO A 24 21.09 -25.82 27.71
C PRO A 24 20.23 -24.64 28.16
N GLU A 25 18.94 -24.92 28.43
CA GLU A 25 17.98 -23.99 29.01
C GLU A 25 18.38 -23.60 30.46
N PRO A 26 18.31 -22.31 30.83
CA PRO A 26 18.49 -21.91 32.22
C PRO A 26 17.20 -22.09 33.05
N PRO A 27 17.32 -22.46 34.35
CA PRO A 27 16.20 -22.84 35.20
C PRO A 27 15.39 -21.65 35.74
N ALA A 28 14.13 -21.96 36.05
CA ALA A 28 13.19 -21.14 36.80
C ALA A 28 13.76 -20.60 38.11
N ARG A 29 13.53 -19.31 38.37
CA ARG A 29 13.70 -18.67 39.68
C ARG A 29 12.40 -17.97 40.07
N ALA A 30 11.83 -18.43 41.18
CA ALA A 30 10.63 -17.88 41.80
C ALA A 30 10.97 -16.71 42.76
N ALA A 31 10.01 -15.78 42.87
CA ALA A 31 9.73 -14.81 43.94
C ALA A 31 10.84 -13.74 44.21
N THR A 32 10.56 -12.46 44.47
CA THR A 32 9.55 -11.90 45.40
C THR A 32 9.51 -10.36 45.24
N ALA A 33 8.37 -9.77 45.62
CA ALA A 33 8.18 -8.41 46.17
C ALA A 33 8.44 -7.18 45.26
N ALA A 34 7.36 -6.46 44.93
CA ALA A 34 6.90 -5.28 45.68
C ALA A 34 5.90 -4.52 44.81
N ALA A 35 4.70 -4.31 45.35
CA ALA A 35 3.70 -3.44 44.78
C ALA A 35 4.17 -1.98 44.92
N GLU A 36 4.18 -1.26 43.81
CA GLU A 36 4.01 0.19 43.81
C GLU A 36 2.80 0.52 42.95
N GLU A 37 1.77 0.96 43.65
CA GLU A 37 0.47 1.38 43.16
C GLU A 37 0.66 2.72 42.45
N GLN A 38 0.81 2.69 41.12
CA GLN A 38 0.80 3.90 40.31
C GLN A 38 -0.62 4.46 40.25
N THR A 39 -0.80 5.59 40.92
CA THR A 39 -1.96 6.47 40.76
C THR A 39 -2.01 6.93 39.30
N PRO A 40 -3.11 6.73 38.55
CA PRO A 40 -3.20 7.24 37.19
C PRO A 40 -3.33 8.76 37.23
N GLU A 41 -2.30 9.43 36.71
CA GLU A 41 -2.28 10.84 36.33
C GLU A 41 -3.42 11.08 35.31
N PRO A 42 -4.25 12.13 35.47
CA PRO A 42 -5.41 12.33 34.63
C PRO A 42 -4.98 12.53 33.18
N ALA A 43 -5.54 11.70 32.30
CA ALA A 43 -5.34 11.78 30.85
C ALA A 43 -5.54 13.21 30.36
N ALA A 44 -4.50 13.76 29.74
CA ALA A 44 -4.57 15.00 28.98
C ALA A 44 -5.73 14.90 27.96
N PRO A 45 -6.46 16.00 27.69
CA PRO A 45 -7.62 15.97 26.82
C PRO A 45 -7.24 15.44 25.44
N GLU A 46 -8.01 14.46 24.97
CA GLU A 46 -7.91 13.90 23.62
C GLU A 46 -7.93 15.04 22.60
N PRO A 47 -6.98 15.11 21.65
CA PRO A 47 -6.98 16.18 20.66
C PRO A 47 -8.20 16.02 19.75
N GLU A 48 -9.07 17.03 19.77
CA GLU A 48 -10.11 17.25 18.76
C GLU A 48 -9.48 17.18 17.35
N PRO A 49 -10.13 16.54 16.36
CA PRO A 49 -9.57 16.38 15.01
C PRO A 49 -9.51 17.73 14.28
N SER A 50 -8.45 18.49 14.56
CA SER A 50 -8.05 19.67 13.81
C SER A 50 -7.14 19.22 12.67
N SER A 51 -7.57 19.41 11.43
CA SER A 51 -6.74 19.12 10.26
C SER A 51 -5.39 19.84 10.35
N HIS A 52 -4.31 19.12 10.03
CA HIS A 52 -2.96 19.69 9.97
C HIS A 52 -2.68 20.37 8.63
N LEU A 53 -3.57 20.17 7.65
CA LEU A 53 -3.50 20.77 6.33
C LEU A 53 -4.28 22.09 6.35
N ARG A 54 -3.61 23.19 6.03
CA ARG A 54 -4.29 24.48 5.87
C ARG A 54 -5.29 24.37 4.72
N ASP A 55 -6.50 24.87 4.94
CA ASP A 55 -7.54 25.03 3.92
C ASP A 55 -7.99 23.72 3.25
N VAL A 56 -7.95 22.60 3.98
CA VAL A 56 -8.51 21.30 3.55
C VAL A 56 -9.31 20.72 4.70
N ASP A 57 -10.63 20.72 4.54
CA ASP A 57 -11.58 20.20 5.52
C ASP A 57 -12.02 18.78 5.15
N CYS A 58 -12.31 18.51 3.87
CA CYS A 58 -12.69 17.18 3.38
C CYS A 58 -11.81 16.67 2.24
N VAL A 59 -11.42 15.39 2.32
CA VAL A 59 -10.86 14.61 1.22
C VAL A 59 -11.78 13.45 0.83
N TYR A 60 -12.13 13.39 -0.45
CA TYR A 60 -12.96 12.33 -1.02
C TYR A 60 -12.10 11.15 -1.50
N LEU A 61 -12.33 9.97 -0.96
CA LEU A 61 -11.62 8.74 -1.34
C LEU A 61 -12.46 7.92 -2.33
N GLN A 62 -11.98 7.79 -3.56
CA GLN A 62 -12.69 7.14 -4.64
C GLN A 62 -12.00 5.81 -5.03
N PRO A 63 -12.56 4.64 -4.66
CA PRO A 63 -12.05 3.35 -5.13
C PRO A 63 -12.37 3.13 -6.61
N LEU A 64 -11.37 2.68 -7.38
CA LEU A 64 -11.41 2.49 -8.84
C LEU A 64 -10.97 1.07 -9.25
N GLY A 65 -11.80 0.38 -10.03
CA GLY A 65 -11.55 -1.00 -10.42
C GLY A 65 -11.67 -1.92 -9.21
N ASP A 66 -11.05 -3.10 -9.20
CA ASP A 66 -11.29 -4.19 -8.23
C ASP A 66 -10.80 -3.98 -6.77
N VAL A 67 -10.76 -2.73 -6.28
CA VAL A 67 -10.34 -2.42 -4.91
C VAL A 67 -11.39 -2.88 -3.90
N SER A 68 -10.95 -3.71 -2.93
CA SER A 68 -11.84 -4.22 -1.88
C SER A 68 -12.28 -3.13 -0.90
N ALA A 69 -13.48 -3.28 -0.34
CA ALA A 69 -13.97 -2.38 0.71
C ALA A 69 -13.03 -2.37 1.92
N GLU A 70 -12.50 -3.53 2.32
CA GLU A 70 -11.51 -3.64 3.40
C GLU A 70 -10.27 -2.78 3.15
N THR A 71 -9.66 -2.92 1.95
CA THR A 71 -8.49 -2.11 1.57
C THR A 71 -8.83 -0.62 1.58
N THR A 72 -10.01 -0.27 1.09
CA THR A 72 -10.48 1.13 1.07
C THR A 72 -10.59 1.69 2.48
N GLN A 73 -11.11 0.92 3.44
CA GLN A 73 -11.20 1.37 4.84
C GLN A 73 -9.83 1.50 5.50
N ILE A 74 -8.91 0.55 5.27
CA ILE A 74 -7.53 0.64 5.78
C ILE A 74 -6.86 1.93 5.28
N VAL A 75 -6.99 2.24 3.99
CA VAL A 75 -6.43 3.46 3.41
C VAL A 75 -7.10 4.70 3.98
N ARG A 76 -8.43 4.69 4.14
CA ARG A 76 -9.17 5.79 4.77
C ARG A 76 -8.63 6.07 6.17
N ASP A 77 -8.54 5.06 7.01
CA ASP A 77 -8.12 5.19 8.41
C ASP A 77 -6.70 5.69 8.53
N ALA A 78 -5.78 5.11 7.75
CA ALA A 78 -4.39 5.54 7.72
C ALA A 78 -4.24 7.01 7.29
N LEU A 79 -4.98 7.45 6.27
CA LEU A 79 -4.92 8.83 5.81
C LEU A 79 -5.57 9.81 6.81
N ALA A 80 -6.70 9.42 7.43
CA ALA A 80 -7.37 10.24 8.45
C ALA A 80 -6.47 10.43 9.68
N GLU A 81 -5.84 9.35 10.16
CA GLU A 81 -4.90 9.40 11.28
C GLU A 81 -3.64 10.21 10.95
N THR A 82 -3.08 10.02 9.75
CA THR A 82 -1.82 10.67 9.36
C THR A 82 -1.98 12.19 9.14
N TYR A 83 -3.10 12.62 8.58
CA TYR A 83 -3.30 14.02 8.14
C TYR A 83 -4.34 14.79 8.96
N GLY A 84 -5.13 14.13 9.80
CA GLY A 84 -6.15 14.76 10.65
C GLY A 84 -7.34 15.35 9.88
N VAL A 85 -7.60 14.89 8.65
CA VAL A 85 -8.66 15.42 7.76
C VAL A 85 -9.90 14.53 7.76
N GLU A 86 -11.08 15.10 7.48
CA GLU A 86 -12.30 14.31 7.25
C GLU A 86 -12.18 13.56 5.93
N LEU A 87 -12.31 12.23 5.98
CA LEU A 87 -12.28 11.38 4.80
C LEU A 87 -13.63 10.76 4.53
N ARG A 88 -14.15 11.05 3.33
CA ARG A 88 -15.39 10.49 2.84
C ARG A 88 -15.14 9.49 1.73
N VAL A 89 -15.60 8.27 1.93
CA VAL A 89 -15.46 7.20 0.92
C VAL A 89 -16.61 7.27 -0.09
N GLY A 90 -16.27 7.35 -1.36
CA GLY A 90 -17.21 7.30 -2.46
C GLY A 90 -17.68 5.87 -2.81
N PRO A 91 -18.75 5.74 -3.60
CA PRO A 91 -19.17 4.44 -4.11
C PRO A 91 -18.07 3.85 -4.99
N HIS A 92 -17.99 2.53 -5.06
CA HIS A 92 -17.09 1.85 -5.99
C HIS A 92 -17.38 2.23 -7.44
N ARG A 93 -16.34 2.55 -8.21
CA ARG A 93 -16.45 2.90 -9.63
C ARG A 93 -15.54 2.03 -10.48
N GLU A 94 -16.01 1.69 -11.66
CA GLU A 94 -15.17 1.07 -12.68
C GLU A 94 -14.16 2.08 -13.22
N LEU A 95 -13.04 1.57 -13.74
CA LEU A 95 -12.05 2.40 -14.40
C LEU A 95 -12.58 2.86 -15.77
N PRO A 96 -12.46 4.15 -16.12
CA PRO A 96 -12.88 4.65 -17.42
C PRO A 96 -12.19 3.94 -18.59
N GLU A 97 -12.97 3.50 -19.58
CA GLU A 97 -12.44 2.77 -20.74
C GLU A 97 -11.53 3.63 -21.62
N ASP A 98 -11.81 4.93 -21.70
CA ASP A 98 -11.01 5.92 -22.45
C ASP A 98 -9.62 6.16 -21.83
N ALA A 99 -9.47 5.88 -20.54
CA ALA A 99 -8.17 5.89 -19.87
C ALA A 99 -7.33 4.64 -20.21
N TYR A 100 -7.90 3.58 -20.81
CA TYR A 100 -7.18 2.33 -21.05
C TYR A 100 -6.27 2.38 -22.28
N TYR A 101 -4.97 2.21 -22.07
CA TYR A 101 -3.96 2.15 -23.11
C TYR A 101 -3.67 0.69 -23.51
N THR A 102 -4.38 0.22 -24.56
CA THR A 102 -4.33 -1.16 -25.05
C THR A 102 -2.92 -1.71 -25.32
N PRO A 103 -1.98 -0.97 -25.96
CA PRO A 103 -0.67 -1.53 -26.31
C PRO A 103 0.16 -2.01 -25.13
N ARG A 104 -0.04 -1.43 -23.94
CA ARG A 104 0.68 -1.82 -22.71
C ARG A 104 -0.22 -2.33 -21.59
N LYS A 105 -1.54 -2.36 -21.79
CA LYS A 105 -2.53 -2.80 -20.81
C LYS A 105 -2.44 -2.02 -19.50
N ARG A 106 -2.37 -0.70 -19.60
CA ARG A 106 -2.23 0.25 -18.48
C ARG A 106 -3.27 1.34 -18.59
N TYR A 107 -3.59 1.97 -17.47
CA TYR A 107 -4.44 3.15 -17.48
C TYR A 107 -3.60 4.44 -17.49
N ARG A 108 -4.02 5.41 -18.30
CA ARG A 108 -3.41 6.74 -18.40
C ARG A 108 -3.82 7.56 -17.19
N ALA A 109 -2.87 7.83 -16.31
CA ALA A 109 -3.11 8.55 -15.07
C ALA A 109 -3.62 9.98 -15.35
N GLU A 110 -3.19 10.63 -16.42
CA GLU A 110 -3.68 11.98 -16.77
C GLU A 110 -5.19 11.97 -17.04
N ILE A 111 -5.67 10.98 -17.80
CA ILE A 111 -7.09 10.82 -18.12
C ILE A 111 -7.87 10.47 -16.84
N LEU A 112 -7.31 9.61 -15.98
CA LEU A 112 -7.93 9.29 -14.69
C LEU A 112 -8.10 10.54 -13.80
N LEU A 113 -7.15 11.47 -13.80
CA LEU A 113 -7.26 12.71 -13.04
C LEU A 113 -8.39 13.60 -13.56
N ASP A 114 -8.56 13.71 -14.89
CA ASP A 114 -9.67 14.47 -15.48
C ASP A 114 -11.04 13.93 -15.05
N HIS A 115 -11.19 12.60 -15.02
CA HIS A 115 -12.41 11.94 -14.50
C HIS A 115 -12.61 12.21 -13.01
N LEU A 116 -11.55 12.12 -12.20
CA LEU A 116 -11.62 12.38 -10.76
C LEU A 116 -12.02 13.83 -10.46
N ASP A 117 -11.49 14.80 -11.20
CA ASP A 117 -11.89 16.21 -11.06
C ASP A 117 -13.39 16.40 -11.36
N GLY A 118 -13.95 15.66 -12.33
CA GLY A 118 -15.38 15.66 -12.61
C GLY A 118 -16.25 14.89 -11.59
N TRP A 119 -15.65 14.10 -10.71
CA TRP A 119 -16.36 13.31 -9.69
C TRP A 119 -16.23 13.87 -8.27
N LEU A 120 -15.37 14.87 -8.08
CA LEU A 120 -15.20 15.53 -6.79
C LEU A 120 -16.53 16.20 -6.36
N PRO A 121 -17.09 15.84 -5.19
CA PRO A 121 -18.24 16.55 -4.64
C PRO A 121 -17.91 18.00 -4.31
N ASP A 122 -18.88 18.91 -4.47
CA ASP A 122 -18.71 20.35 -4.19
C ASP A 122 -18.36 20.66 -2.73
N ASP A 123 -18.69 19.74 -1.81
CA ASP A 123 -18.45 19.86 -0.37
C ASP A 123 -17.16 19.19 0.10
N CYS A 124 -16.30 18.77 -0.83
CA CYS A 124 -14.95 18.30 -0.52
C CYS A 124 -13.88 19.05 -1.30
N ASP A 125 -12.72 19.24 -0.68
CA ASP A 125 -11.65 20.08 -1.21
C ASP A 125 -10.77 19.33 -2.19
N ARG A 126 -10.58 18.02 -1.94
CA ARG A 126 -9.64 17.14 -2.66
C ARG A 126 -10.25 15.78 -2.94
N ILE A 127 -9.79 15.12 -4.00
CA ILE A 127 -10.17 13.75 -4.34
C ILE A 127 -8.93 12.87 -4.55
N VAL A 128 -8.96 11.67 -3.97
CA VAL A 128 -7.92 10.66 -4.08
C VAL A 128 -8.53 9.40 -4.70
N GLY A 129 -8.11 9.07 -5.93
CA GLY A 129 -8.42 7.79 -6.57
C GLY A 129 -7.46 6.70 -6.09
N ILE A 130 -7.98 5.54 -5.71
CA ILE A 130 -7.16 4.36 -5.38
C ILE A 130 -7.47 3.21 -6.33
N THR A 131 -6.44 2.51 -6.81
CA THR A 131 -6.60 1.36 -7.72
C THR A 131 -5.55 0.27 -7.52
N HIS A 132 -5.85 -0.94 -8.00
CA HIS A 132 -4.89 -2.04 -8.15
C HIS A 132 -4.31 -2.17 -9.56
N GLU A 133 -4.82 -1.41 -10.53
CA GLU A 133 -4.37 -1.46 -11.92
C GLU A 133 -3.07 -0.68 -12.16
N ASP A 134 -2.27 -1.12 -13.14
CA ASP A 134 -1.02 -0.42 -13.49
C ASP A 134 -1.34 0.90 -14.21
N ILE A 135 -0.72 1.98 -13.75
CA ILE A 135 -0.94 3.34 -14.29
C ILE A 135 0.34 3.91 -14.92
N SER A 136 0.15 4.74 -15.94
CA SER A 136 1.24 5.39 -16.66
C SER A 136 0.96 6.87 -16.92
N THR A 137 2.02 7.62 -17.16
CA THR A 137 1.96 9.01 -17.63
C THR A 137 2.97 9.24 -18.75
N THR A 138 2.86 10.35 -19.45
CA THR A 138 3.86 10.84 -20.38
C THR A 138 5.01 11.46 -19.59
N LYS A 139 6.21 10.91 -19.75
CA LYS A 139 7.45 11.49 -19.22
C LYS A 139 8.50 11.44 -20.31
N GLU A 140 8.83 12.57 -20.91
CA GLU A 140 9.79 12.63 -22.01
C GLU A 140 11.10 11.90 -21.67
N PRO A 141 11.63 11.05 -22.58
CA PRO A 141 11.16 10.79 -23.95
C PRO A 141 10.08 9.69 -24.07
N HIS A 142 9.55 9.19 -22.96
CA HIS A 142 8.62 8.07 -22.91
C HIS A 142 7.15 8.53 -22.90
N GLN A 143 6.40 8.15 -23.93
CA GLN A 143 4.95 8.42 -24.01
C GLN A 143 4.10 7.64 -23.00
N ASP A 144 4.63 6.53 -22.47
CA ASP A 144 3.98 5.71 -21.44
C ASP A 144 5.06 5.25 -20.45
N TRP A 145 5.16 6.01 -19.37
CA TRP A 145 6.05 5.76 -18.25
C TRP A 145 5.23 5.28 -17.07
N GLY A 146 5.48 4.07 -16.60
CA GLY A 146 4.75 3.50 -15.47
C GLY A 146 5.10 4.19 -14.15
N ILE A 147 4.09 4.50 -13.35
CA ILE A 147 4.21 5.26 -12.10
C ILE A 147 3.43 4.61 -10.95
N LEU A 148 3.68 5.06 -9.73
CA LEU A 148 2.93 4.67 -8.53
C LEU A 148 1.69 5.54 -8.30
N GLY A 149 1.73 6.77 -8.76
CA GLY A 149 0.66 7.74 -8.59
C GLY A 149 0.97 9.03 -9.33
N LEU A 150 -0.07 9.82 -9.56
CA LEU A 150 0.01 11.15 -10.17
C LEU A 150 -0.95 12.07 -9.43
N GLY A 151 -0.57 13.33 -9.24
CA GLY A 151 -1.43 14.35 -8.67
C GLY A 151 -1.25 15.67 -9.38
N ASN A 152 -2.35 16.41 -9.56
CA ASN A 152 -2.31 17.73 -10.17
C ASN A 152 -1.73 18.75 -9.19
N MET A 153 -0.69 19.48 -9.60
CA MET A 153 -0.04 20.51 -8.79
C MET A 153 0.20 21.79 -9.63
N PRO A 154 -0.54 22.89 -9.38
CA PRO A 154 -1.71 22.96 -8.49
C PRO A 154 -2.89 22.13 -9.03
N GLY A 155 -3.79 21.70 -8.15
CA GLY A 155 -4.96 20.89 -8.53
C GLY A 155 -5.62 20.23 -7.33
N LYS A 156 -6.76 19.55 -7.53
CA LYS A 156 -7.55 18.90 -6.46
C LYS A 156 -7.52 17.37 -6.50
N SER A 157 -7.21 16.80 -7.64
CA SER A 157 -7.20 15.35 -7.88
C SER A 157 -5.80 14.73 -7.74
N CYS A 158 -5.77 13.54 -7.18
CA CYS A 158 -4.66 12.61 -7.33
C CYS A 158 -5.14 11.17 -7.46
N VAL A 159 -4.32 10.33 -8.08
CA VAL A 159 -4.56 8.88 -8.22
C VAL A 159 -3.33 8.12 -7.77
N VAL A 160 -3.53 7.03 -7.03
CA VAL A 160 -2.47 6.13 -6.58
C VAL A 160 -2.81 4.68 -6.91
N SER A 161 -1.80 3.95 -7.37
CA SER A 161 -1.87 2.54 -7.70
C SER A 161 -0.97 1.71 -6.80
N SER A 162 -1.55 0.65 -6.27
CA SER A 162 -0.82 -0.37 -5.51
C SER A 162 -0.15 -1.43 -6.40
N PHE A 163 -0.38 -1.42 -7.72
CA PHE A 163 0.10 -2.45 -8.67
C PHE A 163 1.60 -2.73 -8.51
N ARG A 164 2.41 -1.67 -8.41
CA ARG A 164 3.89 -1.76 -8.35
C ARG A 164 4.44 -1.86 -6.93
N VAL A 165 3.62 -1.71 -5.90
CA VAL A 165 4.01 -1.84 -4.48
C VAL A 165 3.83 -3.27 -3.97
N ARG A 166 3.01 -4.08 -4.67
CA ARG A 166 2.76 -5.47 -4.33
C ARG A 166 4.07 -6.28 -4.33
N LYS A 167 4.59 -6.57 -3.14
CA LYS A 167 5.66 -7.53 -2.93
C LYS A 167 5.09 -8.91 -3.22
N LYS A 168 5.57 -9.58 -4.28
CA LYS A 168 5.39 -11.04 -4.39
C LYS A 168 6.19 -11.64 -3.23
N LEU A 169 5.51 -12.07 -2.17
CA LEU A 169 6.10 -12.96 -1.19
C LEU A 169 6.55 -14.20 -1.97
N ARG A 170 7.87 -14.42 -1.99
CA ARG A 170 8.50 -15.63 -2.51
C ARG A 170 8.75 -16.58 -1.34
#